data_AF-A0A4R2ZQ59-F1
#
_entry.id   AF-A0A4R2ZQ59-F1
#
_cell.length_a   1.000
_cell.length_b   1.000
_cell.length_c   1.000
_cell.angle_alpha   90.00
_cell.angle_beta   90.00
_cell.angle_gamma   90.00
#
_symmetry.space_group_name_H-M   'P 1'
#
loop_
_entity.id
_entity.type
_entity.pdbx_description
1 polymer ?
#
loop_
_entity_poly.entity_id
_entity_poly.type
_entity_poly.pdbx_seq_one_letter_code
_entity_poly.pdbx_strand_id
1 'polypeptide(L)'
;MQVVTINQYGQLEDGSIPKPIPKDHEVLIHIKASGFNPIDYQMLENEHERKLISSPILGRELAGIIVEMGSQVLEFQIGDEVFCASGSMV
;
A
#
# COMPACT_ATOMS: atom_id res chain seq x y z
N MET A 1 1.94 13.16 0.06
CA MET A 1 1.19 12.38 1.07
C MET A 1 2.16 11.79 2.06
N GLN A 2 1.73 11.62 3.31
CA GLN A 2 2.52 10.98 4.36
C GLN A 2 2.55 9.46 4.13
N VAL A 3 3.66 8.83 4.48
CA VAL A 3 3.88 7.38 4.39
C VAL A 3 4.71 6.92 5.58
N VAL A 4 4.62 5.63 5.91
CA VAL A 4 5.58 4.96 6.80
C VAL A 4 6.43 4.05 5.93
N THR A 5 7.76 4.17 6.04
CA THR A 5 8.72 3.38 5.27
C THR A 5 9.65 2.57 6.15
N ILE A 6 10.26 1.53 5.57
CA ILE A 6 11.40 0.82 6.15
C ILE A 6 12.69 1.40 5.55
N ASN A 7 13.58 1.90 6.40
CA ASN A 7 14.87 2.41 5.96
C ASN A 7 15.92 1.30 5.79
N GLN A 8 17.12 1.67 5.31
CA GLN A 8 18.22 0.73 5.08
C GLN A 8 18.70 -0.04 6.33
N TYR A 9 18.33 0.41 7.52
CA TYR A 9 18.66 -0.23 8.80
C TYR A 9 17.52 -1.11 9.33
N GLY A 10 16.42 -1.27 8.58
CA GLY A 10 15.26 -2.05 9.00
C GLY A 10 14.40 -1.36 10.06
N GLN A 11 14.45 -0.02 10.13
CA GLN A 11 13.68 0.77 11.09
C GLN A 11 12.53 1.49 10.38
N LEU A 12 11.42 1.66 11.11
CA LEU A 12 10.29 2.47 10.65
C LEU A 12 10.62 3.95 10.71
N GLU A 13 10.26 4.67 9.66
CA GLU A 13 10.38 6.12 9.60
C GLU A 13 9.15 6.75 8.94
N ASP A 14 8.77 7.92 9.43
CA ASP A 14 7.80 8.77 8.74
C ASP A 14 8.44 9.42 7.53
N GLY A 15 7.72 9.42 6.41
CA GLY A 15 8.17 9.99 5.15
C GLY A 15 7.06 10.73 4.43
N SER A 16 7.43 11.40 3.35
CA SER A 16 6.47 12.02 2.45
C SER A 16 6.86 11.80 0.99
N ILE A 17 5.86 11.53 0.17
CA ILE A 17 6.02 11.34 -1.28
C ILE A 17 5.05 12.24 -2.05
N PRO A 18 5.30 12.55 -3.33
CA PRO A 18 4.29 13.14 -4.20
C PRO A 18 3.03 12.27 -4.26
N LYS A 19 1.88 12.88 -4.56
CA LYS A 19 0.66 12.11 -4.81
C LYS A 19 0.89 11.19 -6.02
N PRO A 20 0.66 9.87 -5.92
CA PRO A 20 0.76 8.98 -7.07
C PRO A 20 -0.25 9.37 -8.16
N ILE A 21 0.06 9.05 -9.40
CA ILE A 21 -0.83 9.21 -10.55
C ILE A 21 -1.12 7.80 -11.06
N PRO A 22 -2.39 7.34 -11.07
CA PRO A 22 -2.72 6.00 -11.52
C PRO A 22 -2.42 5.83 -13.01
N LYS A 23 -1.85 4.69 -13.39
CA LYS A 23 -1.79 4.26 -14.80
C LYS A 23 -3.16 3.81 -15.30
N ASP A 24 -3.25 3.50 -16.59
CA ASP A 24 -4.50 3.17 -17.29
C ASP A 24 -5.40 2.13 -16.60
N HIS A 25 -4.83 1.11 -15.96
CA HIS A 25 -5.57 0.04 -15.27
C HIS A 25 -5.47 0.10 -13.74
N GLU A 26 -5.00 1.22 -13.19
CA GLU A 26 -4.82 1.41 -11.75
C GLU A 26 -5.88 2.37 -11.19
N VAL A 27 -6.17 2.24 -9.89
CA VAL A 27 -6.98 3.19 -9.13
C VAL A 27 -6.14 3.84 -8.05
N LEU A 28 -6.39 5.12 -7.77
CA LEU A 28 -5.82 5.80 -6.62
C LEU A 28 -6.85 5.82 -5.49
N ILE A 29 -6.47 5.23 -4.35
CA ILE A 29 -7.33 5.12 -3.18
C ILE A 29 -6.84 6.10 -2.11
N HIS A 30 -7.73 6.95 -1.61
CA HIS A 30 -7.50 7.70 -0.39
C HIS A 30 -7.78 6.78 0.82
N ILE A 31 -6.70 6.26 1.40
CA ILE A 31 -6.75 5.34 2.53
C ILE A 31 -7.35 6.04 3.76
N LYS A 32 -8.41 5.44 4.31
CA LYS A 32 -9.05 5.87 5.57
C LYS A 32 -8.51 5.11 6.77
N ALA A 33 -8.21 3.82 6.58
CA ALA A 33 -7.60 2.97 7.59
C ALA A 33 -6.72 1.92 6.91
N SER A 34 -5.67 1.51 7.61
CA SER A 34 -4.81 0.38 7.23
C SER A 34 -4.74 -0.58 8.41
N GLY A 35 -4.77 -1.88 8.12
CA GLY A 35 -4.48 -2.90 9.11
C GLY A 35 -2.97 -2.97 9.38
N PHE A 36 -2.60 -3.28 10.61
CA PHE A 36 -1.24 -3.68 10.98
C PHE A 36 -1.28 -5.15 11.37
N ASN A 37 -0.49 -5.97 10.68
CA ASN A 37 -0.49 -7.42 10.77
C ASN A 37 0.90 -7.95 11.15
N PRO A 38 1.00 -9.22 11.59
CA PRO A 38 2.29 -9.78 11.95
C PRO A 38 3.35 -9.72 10.85
N ILE A 39 2.91 -9.85 9.59
CA ILE A 39 3.80 -9.76 8.43
C ILE A 39 4.54 -8.42 8.36
N ASP A 40 3.93 -7.32 8.81
CA ASP A 40 4.51 -5.98 8.74
C ASP A 40 5.73 -5.83 9.67
N TYR A 41 5.72 -6.47 10.86
CA TYR A 41 6.91 -6.51 11.72
C TYR A 41 7.86 -7.65 11.34
N GLN A 42 7.36 -8.78 10.82
CA GLN A 42 8.21 -9.87 10.35
C GLN A 42 9.10 -9.44 9.17
N MET A 43 8.63 -8.51 8.34
CA MET A 43 9.43 -7.85 7.31
C MET A 43 10.65 -7.08 7.88
N LEU A 44 10.56 -6.59 9.11
CA LEU A 44 11.66 -5.91 9.81
C LEU A 44 12.65 -6.93 10.39
N GLU A 45 12.17 -8.07 10.89
CA GLU A 45 12.97 -9.02 11.67
C GLU A 45 13.57 -10.18 10.85
N ASN A 46 12.89 -10.61 9.78
CA ASN A 46 13.20 -11.87 9.08
C ASN A 46 13.80 -11.63 7.68
N GLU A 47 15.00 -12.16 7.44
CA GLU A 47 15.68 -12.07 6.12
C GLU A 47 14.90 -12.72 4.96
N HIS A 48 14.06 -13.72 5.22
CA HIS A 48 13.27 -14.38 4.17
C HIS A 48 12.09 -13.52 3.73
N GLU A 49 11.31 -13.00 4.69
CA GLU A 49 10.17 -12.11 4.39
C GLU A 49 10.65 -10.79 3.79
N ARG A 50 11.80 -10.28 4.24
CA ARG A 50 12.40 -9.06 3.68
C ARG A 50 12.69 -9.18 2.18
N LYS A 51 13.01 -10.37 1.67
CA LYS A 51 13.23 -10.61 0.23
C LYS A 51 11.96 -10.48 -0.61
N LEU A 52 10.78 -10.59 0.01
CA LEU A 52 9.49 -10.45 -0.66
C LEU A 52 9.03 -8.98 -0.75
N ILE A 53 9.75 -8.05 -0.11
CA ILE A 53 9.45 -6.63 -0.14
C ILE A 53 9.82 -6.07 -1.52
N SER A 54 8.79 -5.64 -2.26
CA SER A 54 8.95 -4.93 -3.54
C SER A 54 8.89 -3.41 -3.41
N SER A 55 8.52 -2.90 -2.23
CA SER A 55 8.34 -1.48 -1.94
C SER A 55 8.79 -1.16 -0.50
N PRO A 56 9.51 -0.05 -0.26
CA PRO A 56 9.86 0.38 1.10
C PRO A 56 8.66 0.92 1.89
N ILE A 57 7.54 1.23 1.22
CA ILE A 57 6.29 1.69 1.87
C ILE A 57 5.51 0.46 2.36
N LEU A 58 5.11 0.50 3.64
CA LEU A 58 4.37 -0.57 4.30
C LEU A 58 2.84 -0.47 4.10
N GLY A 59 2.13 -1.53 4.52
CA GLY A 59 0.67 -1.62 4.49
C GLY A 59 0.18 -2.54 3.38
N ARG A 60 -0.38 -3.69 3.78
CA ARG A 60 -0.91 -4.72 2.85
C ARG A 60 -2.42 -4.83 2.86
N GLU A 61 -3.06 -4.21 3.84
CA GLU A 61 -4.49 -4.23 4.06
C GLU A 61 -5.01 -2.83 4.31
N LEU A 62 -6.02 -2.41 3.57
CA LEU A 62 -6.57 -1.06 3.66
C LEU A 62 -8.07 -1.04 3.42
N ALA A 63 -8.70 0.01 3.92
CA ALA A 63 -10.02 0.47 3.51
C ALA A 63 -9.94 1.95 3.16
N GLY A 64 -10.64 2.35 2.10
CA GLY A 64 -10.56 3.72 1.59
C GLY A 64 -11.58 4.03 0.50
N ILE A 65 -11.37 5.17 -0.15
CA ILE A 65 -12.26 5.70 -1.18
C ILE A 65 -11.45 5.90 -2.47
N ILE A 66 -11.97 5.47 -3.61
CA ILE A 66 -11.36 5.75 -4.91
C ILE A 66 -11.48 7.25 -5.22
N VAL A 67 -10.35 7.92 -5.45
CA VAL A 67 -10.29 9.36 -5.72
C VAL A 67 -9.88 9.71 -7.15
N GLU A 68 -9.12 8.85 -7.82
CA GLU A 68 -8.73 8.97 -9.23
C GLU A 68 -8.63 7.56 -9.84
N MET A 69 -8.78 7.46 -11.17
CA MET A 69 -8.70 6.18 -11.88
C MET A 69 -8.01 6.35 -13.23
N GLY A 70 -7.35 5.29 -13.68
CA GLY A 70 -6.85 5.18 -15.05
C GLY A 70 -7.98 5.11 -16.08
N SER A 71 -7.63 5.44 -17.32
CA SER A 71 -8.58 5.52 -18.45
C SER A 71 -9.23 4.20 -18.84
N GLN A 72 -8.64 3.07 -18.43
CA GLN A 72 -9.06 1.71 -18.78
C GLN A 72 -9.60 0.93 -17.57
N VAL A 73 -9.92 1.61 -16.46
CA VAL A 73 -10.64 1.01 -15.33
C VAL A 73 -12.14 1.04 -15.62
N LEU A 74 -12.77 -0.14 -15.68
CA LEU A 74 -14.18 -0.28 -16.06
C LEU A 74 -15.11 -0.73 -14.92
N GLU A 75 -14.55 -1.34 -13.87
CA GLU A 75 -15.30 -2.01 -12.80
C GLU A 75 -15.55 -1.12 -11.58
N PHE A 76 -14.94 0.07 -11.54
CA PHE A 76 -14.98 0.98 -10.41
C PHE A 76 -15.39 2.39 -10.83
N GLN A 77 -15.81 3.19 -9.85
CA GLN A 77 -16.13 4.60 -10.00
C GLN A 77 -15.40 5.43 -8.94
N ILE A 78 -15.12 6.71 -9.28
CA ILE A 78 -14.64 7.68 -8.28
C ILE A 78 -15.74 7.86 -7.22
N GLY A 79 -15.36 7.73 -5.96
CA GLY A 79 -16.26 7.78 -4.81
C GLY A 79 -16.61 6.41 -4.22
N ASP A 80 -16.27 5.31 -4.89
CA ASP A 80 -16.49 3.97 -4.36
C ASP A 80 -15.69 3.73 -3.07
N GLU A 81 -16.36 3.15 -2.07
CA GLU A 81 -15.72 2.63 -0.87
C GLU A 81 -15.18 1.23 -1.16
N VAL A 82 -13.88 1.05 -0.95
CA VAL A 82 -13.17 -0.18 -1.28
C VAL A 82 -12.32 -0.67 -0.11
N PHE A 83 -12.12 -1.98 -0.05
CA PHE A 83 -11.11 -2.60 0.81
C PHE A 83 -10.18 -3.47 -0.04
N CYS A 84 -8.94 -3.60 0.40
CA CYS A 84 -7.97 -4.50 -0.20
C CYS A 84 -7.26 -5.24 0.90
N ALA A 85 -7.05 -6.54 0.71
CA ALA A 85 -6.17 -7.35 1.54
C ALA A 85 -5.31 -8.21 0.61
N SER A 86 -4.01 -7.89 0.56
CA SER A 86 -3.05 -8.66 -0.23
C SER A 86 -2.37 -9.71 0.67
N GLY A 87 -2.86 -10.95 0.61
CA GLY A 87 -2.21 -12.08 1.28
C GLY A 87 -0.84 -12.40 0.66
N SER A 88 0.04 -13.07 1.40
CA SER A 88 1.25 -13.66 0.81
C SER A 88 0.81 -14.80 -0.09
N MET A 89 0.86 -14.57 -1.41
CA MET A 89 0.74 -15.65 -2.39
C MET A 89 1.96 -16.54 -2.22
N VAL A 90 1.75 -17.70 -1.60
CA VAL A 90 2.77 -18.76 -1.50
C VAL A 90 3.02 -19.36 -2.88
#